data_AF-A0A843L971-F1
#
_entry.id   AF-A0A843L971-F1
#
_cell.length_a   1.000
_cell.length_b   1.000
_cell.length_c   1.000
_cell.angle_alpha   90.00
_cell.angle_beta   90.00
_cell.angle_gamma   90.00
#
_symmetry.space_group_name_H-M   'P 1'
#
loop_
_entity.id
_entity.type
_entity.pdbx_description
1 polymer ?
#
loop_
_entity_poly.entity_id
_entity_poly.type
_entity_poly.pdbx_seq_one_letter_code
_entity_poly.pdbx_strand_id
1 'polypeptide(L)'
;MTPEPGTLACTAAGGLIVHVEAESCRIAPDDTRALVFSGRPAPVVRERVRRANGTVTGEVTIEGHAALNPAGRAVVIRTREGAWIVPFASFRRVASGEAASAPLLPLAPEVGL
;
A
#
# COMPACT_ATOMS: atom_id res chain seq x y z
N MET A 1 23.14 5.55 -3.89
CA MET A 1 22.36 5.18 -2.70
C MET A 1 21.24 4.27 -3.17
N THR A 2 21.11 3.09 -2.60
CA THR A 2 19.94 2.22 -2.85
C THR A 2 18.73 2.93 -2.21
N PRO A 3 17.59 3.11 -2.91
CA PRO A 3 16.39 3.62 -2.26
C PRO A 3 16.05 2.68 -1.09
N GLU A 4 15.68 3.25 0.06
CA GLU A 4 15.26 2.42 1.19
C GLU A 4 14.07 1.57 0.72
N PRO A 5 14.08 0.24 0.95
CA PRO A 5 12.94 -0.58 0.63
C PRO A 5 11.73 -0.03 1.38
N GLY A 6 10.59 0.09 0.69
CA GLY A 6 9.36 0.55 1.31
C GLY A 6 8.96 -0.36 2.48
N THR A 7 8.00 0.07 3.29
CA THR A 7 7.49 -0.70 4.42
C THR A 7 5.97 -0.75 4.41
N LEU A 8 5.43 -1.93 4.67
CA LEU A 8 4.02 -2.14 4.96
C LEU A 8 3.84 -2.27 6.47
N ALA A 9 2.88 -1.56 7.05
CA ALA A 9 2.55 -1.63 8.47
C ALA A 9 1.04 -1.69 8.70
N CYS A 10 0.62 -2.26 9.82
CA CYS A 10 -0.79 -2.30 10.22
C CYS A 10 -1.18 -1.02 10.97
N THR A 11 -2.40 -0.54 10.74
CA THR A 11 -3.03 0.51 11.54
C THR A 11 -3.80 -0.08 12.71
N ALA A 12 -4.02 0.70 13.77
CA ALA A 12 -4.90 0.30 14.86
C ALA A 12 -6.35 0.00 14.41
N ALA A 13 -6.79 0.56 13.27
CA ALA A 13 -8.11 0.33 12.70
C ALA A 13 -8.20 -0.92 11.80
N GLY A 14 -7.11 -1.69 11.65
CA GLY A 14 -7.08 -2.89 10.80
C GLY A 14 -6.89 -2.63 9.30
N GLY A 15 -6.66 -1.38 8.90
CA GLY A 15 -6.16 -1.02 7.57
C GLY A 15 -4.62 -1.08 7.54
N LEU A 16 -4.04 -0.78 6.39
CA LEU A 16 -2.59 -0.81 6.18
C LEU A 16 -2.04 0.58 5.86
N ILE A 17 -0.83 0.86 6.32
CA ILE A 17 -0.01 1.98 5.87
C ILE A 17 1.08 1.43 4.95
N VAL A 18 1.23 2.09 3.81
CA VAL A 18 2.25 1.81 2.79
C VAL A 18 3.21 3.00 2.78
N HIS A 19 4.42 2.79 3.31
CA HIS A 19 5.51 3.75 3.25
C HIS A 19 6.41 3.41 2.07
N VAL A 20 6.46 4.26 1.05
CA VAL A 20 7.29 4.07 -0.14
C VAL A 20 7.90 5.41 -0.54
N GLU A 21 9.20 5.44 -0.83
CA GLU A 21 9.94 6.68 -1.12
C GLU A 21 9.65 7.78 -0.05
N ALA A 22 9.20 8.96 -0.46
CA ALA A 22 8.80 10.06 0.42
C ALA A 22 7.29 10.06 0.75
N GLU A 23 6.57 8.98 0.46
CA GLU A 23 5.11 8.91 0.54
C GLU A 23 4.60 7.95 1.62
N SER A 24 3.47 8.32 2.21
CA SER A 24 2.71 7.48 3.14
C SER A 24 1.28 7.35 2.62
N CYS A 25 0.99 6.21 2.02
CA CYS A 25 -0.34 5.85 1.53
C CYS A 25 -1.03 4.88 2.50
N ARG A 26 -2.32 4.63 2.27
CA ARG A 26 -3.14 3.74 3.09
C ARG A 26 -3.98 2.81 2.21
N ILE A 27 -4.30 1.64 2.77
CA ILE A 27 -5.36 0.75 2.27
C ILE A 27 -6.38 0.63 3.40
N ALA A 28 -7.66 0.87 3.10
CA ALA A 28 -8.70 0.86 4.11
C ALA A 28 -8.88 -0.54 4.73
N PRO A 29 -9.45 -0.66 5.94
CA PRO A 29 -9.67 -1.96 6.58
C PRO A 29 -10.53 -2.92 5.73
N ASP A 30 -11.64 -2.43 5.17
CA ASP A 30 -12.53 -3.23 4.32
C ASP A 30 -11.85 -3.69 3.02
N ASP A 31 -11.07 -2.80 2.40
CA ASP A 31 -10.32 -3.13 1.19
C ASP A 31 -9.19 -4.12 1.48
N THR A 32 -8.52 -3.97 2.63
CA THR A 32 -7.51 -4.93 3.12
C THR A 32 -8.14 -6.30 3.31
N ARG A 33 -9.32 -6.35 3.95
CA ARG A 33 -10.10 -7.58 4.15
C ARG A 33 -10.49 -8.19 2.80
N ALA A 34 -11.03 -7.40 1.87
CA ALA A 34 -11.42 -7.86 0.55
C ALA A 34 -10.23 -8.44 -0.23
N LEU A 35 -9.07 -7.78 -0.19
CA LEU A 35 -7.85 -8.26 -0.84
C LEU A 35 -7.36 -9.57 -0.22
N VAL A 36 -7.33 -9.69 1.11
CA VAL A 36 -6.87 -10.90 1.81
C VAL A 36 -7.79 -12.10 1.57
N PHE A 37 -9.11 -11.91 1.67
CA PHE A 37 -10.06 -13.02 1.68
C PHE A 37 -10.64 -13.36 0.31
N SER A 38 -10.72 -12.39 -0.60
CA SER A 38 -11.35 -12.57 -1.91
C SER A 38 -10.44 -12.23 -3.09
N GLY A 39 -9.18 -11.84 -2.84
CA GLY A 39 -8.23 -11.46 -3.88
C GLY A 39 -8.63 -10.21 -4.66
N ARG A 40 -9.62 -9.45 -4.16
CA ARG A 40 -10.13 -8.24 -4.82
C ARG A 40 -9.06 -7.15 -4.76
N PRO A 41 -8.71 -6.50 -5.89
CA PRO A 41 -7.83 -5.35 -5.87
C PRO A 41 -8.34 -4.27 -4.92
N ALA A 42 -7.44 -3.68 -4.16
CA ALA A 42 -7.71 -2.68 -3.15
C ALA A 42 -7.16 -1.31 -3.61
N PRO A 43 -7.90 -0.21 -3.46
CA PRO A 43 -7.37 1.12 -3.72
C PRO A 43 -6.27 1.47 -2.72
N VAL A 44 -5.23 2.14 -3.22
CA VAL A 44 -4.18 2.75 -2.40
C VAL A 44 -4.45 4.24 -2.39
N VAL A 45 -4.72 4.79 -1.20
CA VAL A 45 -5.15 6.18 -1.03
C VAL A 45 -4.14 6.99 -0.24
N ARG A 46 -4.09 8.30 -0.49
CA ARG A 46 -3.27 9.24 0.27
C ARG A 46 -4.13 10.38 0.78
N GLU A 47 -3.95 10.70 2.06
CA GLU A 47 -4.53 11.86 2.69
C GLU A 47 -3.59 13.06 2.47
N ARG A 48 -4.09 14.08 1.78
CA ARG A 48 -3.38 15.34 1.56
C ARG A 48 -4.07 16.42 2.37
N VAL A 49 -3.30 17.09 3.23
CA VAL A 49 -3.80 18.25 3.96
C VAL A 49 -3.70 19.47 3.06
N ARG A 50 -4.84 20.02 2.64
CA ARG A 50 -4.90 21.32 1.97
C ARG A 50 -5.22 22.40 2.99
N ARG A 51 -4.44 23.48 2.97
CA ARG A 51 -4.76 24.71 3.72
C ARG A 51 -5.23 25.75 2.70
N ALA A 52 -6.49 26.12 2.78
CA ALA A 52 -7.06 27.20 1.95
C ALA A 52 -7.82 28.16 2.87
N ASN A 53 -7.53 29.47 2.74
CA ASN A 53 -8.22 30.54 3.46
C ASN A 53 -8.35 30.32 4.97
N GLY A 54 -7.29 29.81 5.62
CA GLY A 54 -7.28 29.53 7.06
C GLY A 54 -7.98 28.24 7.49
N THR A 55 -8.62 27.50 6.57
CA THR A 55 -9.27 26.21 6.84
C THR A 55 -8.36 25.07 6.41
N VAL A 56 -8.13 24.12 7.32
CA VAL A 56 -7.43 22.86 7.05
C VAL A 56 -8.45 21.84 6.57
N THR A 57 -8.38 21.42 5.31
CA THR A 57 -9.26 20.40 4.73
C THR A 57 -8.41 19.19 4.35
N GLY A 58 -8.76 18.00 4.84
CA GLY A 58 -8.17 16.74 4.39
C GLY A 58 -8.83 16.29 3.09
N GLU A 59 -8.03 16.08 2.04
CA GLU A 59 -8.48 15.48 0.78
C GLU A 59 -7.91 14.06 0.70
N VAL A 60 -8.76 13.07 0.46
CA VAL A 60 -8.34 11.70 0.19
C VAL A 60 -8.31 11.49 -1.32
N THR A 61 -7.17 11.10 -1.85
CA THR A 61 -6.96 10.83 -3.28
C THR A 61 -6.54 9.38 -3.49
N ILE A 62 -6.98 8.77 -4.59
CA ILE A 62 -6.51 7.44 -5.00
C ILE A 62 -5.21 7.62 -5.76
N GLU A 63 -4.11 7.10 -5.22
CA GLU A 63 -2.77 7.18 -5.81
C GLU A 63 -2.39 5.90 -6.57
N GLY A 64 -3.19 4.84 -6.43
CA GLY A 64 -2.98 3.58 -7.15
C GLY A 64 -3.80 2.42 -6.59
N HIS A 65 -3.26 1.21 -6.70
CA HIS A 65 -3.94 -0.01 -6.25
C HIS A 65 -2.97 -1.10 -5.78
N ALA A 66 -3.47 -1.98 -4.92
CA ALA A 66 -2.82 -3.20 -4.49
C ALA A 66 -3.61 -4.40 -5.02
N ALA A 67 -2.94 -5.38 -5.62
CA ALA A 67 -3.56 -6.59 -6.14
C ALA A 67 -2.67 -7.80 -5.96
N LEU A 68 -3.25 -8.99 -5.87
CA LEU A 68 -2.45 -10.22 -5.95
C LEU A 68 -1.80 -10.32 -7.34
N ASN A 69 -0.56 -10.81 -7.37
CA ASN A 69 0.05 -11.21 -8.63
C ASN A 69 -0.71 -12.41 -9.23
N PRO A 70 -0.53 -12.73 -10.53
CA PRO A 70 -1.26 -13.82 -11.17
C PRO A 70 -1.09 -15.19 -10.48
N ALA A 71 0.05 -15.42 -9.83
CA ALA A 71 0.32 -16.65 -9.08
C ALA A 71 -0.35 -16.70 -7.70
N GLY A 72 -0.98 -15.62 -7.23
CA GLY A 72 -1.61 -15.53 -5.91
C GLY A 72 -0.62 -15.59 -4.73
N ARG A 73 0.67 -15.37 -4.98
CA ARG A 73 1.76 -15.57 -3.99
C ARG A 73 2.32 -14.26 -3.43
N ALA A 74 2.01 -13.14 -4.05
CA ALA A 74 2.48 -11.83 -3.63
C ALA A 74 1.43 -10.77 -3.90
N VAL A 75 1.45 -9.70 -3.11
CA VAL A 75 0.70 -8.47 -3.38
C VAL A 75 1.62 -7.50 -4.10
N VAL A 76 1.18 -7.02 -5.26
CA VAL A 76 1.80 -5.93 -6.00
C VAL A 76 1.06 -4.65 -5.67
N ILE A 77 1.78 -3.66 -5.17
CA ILE A 77 1.28 -2.33 -4.87
C ILE A 77 1.82 -1.40 -5.95
N ARG A 78 0.93 -0.82 -6.75
CA ARG A 78 1.28 0.20 -7.75
C ARG A 78 0.78 1.54 -7.27
N THR A 79 1.66 2.54 -7.30
CA THR A 79 1.31 3.95 -7.13
C THR A 79 1.83 4.74 -8.33
N ARG A 80 1.61 6.06 -8.34
CA ARG A 80 2.20 6.95 -9.35
C ARG A 80 3.73 6.99 -9.30
N GLU A 81 4.31 6.72 -8.13
CA GLU A 81 5.75 6.79 -7.90
C GLU A 81 6.48 5.48 -8.25
N GLY A 82 5.75 4.38 -8.44
CA GLY A 82 6.36 3.10 -8.79
C GLY A 82 5.52 1.88 -8.46
N ALA A 83 6.18 0.74 -8.45
CA ALA A 83 5.58 -0.54 -8.09
C ALA A 83 6.44 -1.27 -7.06
N TRP A 84 5.80 -1.86 -6.06
CA TRP A 84 6.44 -2.65 -5.03
C TRP A 84 5.73 -3.99 -4.86
N ILE A 85 6.45 -4.96 -4.31
CA ILE A 85 5.96 -6.30 -4.07
C ILE A 85 6.24 -6.75 -2.64
N VAL A 86 5.31 -7.50 -2.06
CA VAL A 86 5.46 -8.19 -0.77
C VAL A 86 4.89 -9.60 -0.87
N PRO A 87 5.55 -10.63 -0.31
CA PRO A 87 4.98 -11.97 -0.25
C PRO A 87 3.62 -11.97 0.44
N PHE A 88 2.65 -12.70 -0.10
CA PHE A 88 1.28 -12.69 0.43
C PHE A 88 1.21 -13.20 1.87
N ALA A 89 2.08 -14.15 2.25
CA ALA A 89 2.20 -14.60 3.63
C ALA A 89 2.60 -13.45 4.57
N SER A 90 3.61 -12.66 4.22
CA SER A 90 4.03 -11.49 5.01
C SER A 90 2.93 -10.43 5.06
N PHE A 91 2.29 -10.14 3.92
CA PHE A 91 1.15 -9.22 3.85
C PHE A 91 0.04 -9.63 4.81
N ARG A 92 -0.36 -10.91 4.83
CA ARG A 92 -1.39 -11.43 5.72
C ARG A 92 -1.02 -11.31 7.20
N ARG A 93 0.24 -11.56 7.56
CA ARG A 93 0.70 -11.41 8.95
C ARG A 93 0.62 -9.95 9.41
N VAL A 94 0.96 -9.00 8.54
CA VAL A 94 0.78 -7.57 8.85
C VAL A 94 -0.71 -7.22 8.94
N ALA A 95 -1.51 -7.60 7.95
CA ALA A 95 -2.95 -7.29 7.90
C ALA A 95 -3.76 -7.90 9.07
N SER A 96 -3.30 -9.01 9.64
CA SER A 96 -3.90 -9.64 10.83
C SER A 96 -3.34 -9.13 12.15
N GLY A 97 -2.29 -8.28 12.14
CA GLY A 97 -1.60 -7.82 13.33
C GLY A 97 -0.64 -8.84 13.95
N GLU A 98 -0.40 -9.99 13.32
CA GLU A 98 0.60 -10.98 13.74
C GLU A 98 2.05 -10.50 13.54
N ALA A 99 2.26 -9.52 12.65
CA ALA A 99 3.53 -8.86 12.42
C ALA A 99 3.34 -7.34 12.43
N ALA A 100 4.29 -6.62 13.06
CA ALA A 100 4.24 -5.16 13.10
C ALA A 100 4.40 -4.52 11.71
N SER A 101 5.28 -5.10 10.89
CA SER A 101 5.57 -4.61 9.54
C SER A 101 6.18 -5.69 8.64
N ALA A 102 6.26 -5.39 7.34
CA ALA A 102 6.97 -6.19 6.36
C ALA A 102 7.66 -5.29 5.31
N PRO A 103 8.83 -5.69 4.77
CA PRO A 103 9.48 -4.92 3.72
C PRO A 103 8.71 -5.01 2.40
N LEU A 104 8.68 -3.89 1.68
CA LEU A 104 8.23 -3.77 0.31
C LEU A 104 9.46 -3.68 -0.59
N LEU A 105 9.54 -4.62 -1.53
CA LEU A 105 10.65 -4.67 -2.48
C LEU A 105 10.26 -3.90 -3.74
N PRO A 106 11.09 -2.97 -4.23
CA PRO A 106 10.81 -2.26 -5.47
C PRO A 106 10.79 -3.25 -6.64
N LEU A 107 9.79 -3.14 -7.51
CA LEU A 107 9.79 -3.77 -8.82
C LEU A 107 10.44 -2.81 -9.81
N ALA A 108 11.36 -3.33 -10.63
CA ALA A 108 11.89 -2.55 -11.73
C ALA A 108 10.73 -2.07 -12.63
N PRO A 109 10.76 -0.83 -13.14
CA PRO A 109 9.75 -0.38 -14.09
C PRO A 109 9.72 -1.36 -15.27
N GLU A 110 8.52 -1.79 -15.67
CA GLU A 110 8.38 -2.57 -16.90
C GLU A 110 8.87 -1.67 -18.04
N VAL A 111 9.96 -2.09 -18.70
CA VAL A 111 10.45 -1.42 -19.91
C VAL A 111 9.34 -1.60 -20.93
N GLY A 112 8.59 -0.52 -21.20
CA GLY A 112 7.55 -0.52 -22.22
C GLY A 112 8.14 -1.04 -23.52
N LEU A 113 7.53 -2.11 -24.05
CA LEU A 113 7.69 -2.52 -25.44
C LEU A 113 6.90 -1.57 -26.34
#